data_AF-A0A8P4K4Y7-F1
#
_entry.id   AF-A0A8P4K4Y7-F1
#
_cell.length_a   1.000
_cell.length_b   1.000
_cell.length_c   1.000
_cell.angle_alpha   90.00
_cell.angle_beta   90.00
_cell.angle_gamma   90.00
#
_symmetry.space_group_name_H-M   'P 1'
#
loop_
_entity.id
_entity.type
_entity.pdbx_description
1 polymer ?
#
loop_
_entity_poly.entity_id
_entity_poly.type
_entity_poly.pdbx_seq_one_letter_code
_entity_poly.pdbx_strand_id
1 'polypeptide(L)'
;MAGKLTAAQGTGILLVTANVGSLFEDPENLQKTWLREFYQTVQSHKPHFLAVHCQEVGGKNYEASMSHVDSFVKELLSSDAMKEYSRARVYLDENYKSQEHFTALGSFYFIHESLKNIHQFDFKAKKFKKVVGKETYSETLESTPSLEKEKFPQDYFPECKWSRKGFIRTRWALPDCAFDLVNIHLFHDASNLVAWEKSPSVYSGTRQKALGYVLDRYHLCFSLFHLFCFLDEIVCWTGFLIKKRTTLCSTATMQTVRAADTNEVDKLIFRESDNDRKVVLQLEKKLFNYVNQDVFRENNGTSLLEYDKELSVFKDRLHELEISFPPSYPYSEDSSQGKQYMNTRCPAWCDRILLSASARDLVLKPENEEKSVVYDNIGPNVCMGDHKPVFLSFRITAGAGKPNANKHKCCVVQ
;
A
#
# COMPACT_ATOMS: atom_id res chain seq x y z
N MET A 1 -29.21 39.96 -12.07
CA MET A 1 -28.08 39.06 -12.36
C MET A 1 -27.93 38.11 -11.19
N ALA A 2 -28.50 36.91 -11.30
CA ALA A 2 -28.35 35.86 -10.31
C ALA A 2 -26.94 35.29 -10.43
N GLY A 3 -26.14 35.42 -9.37
CA GLY A 3 -24.83 34.79 -9.31
C GLY A 3 -24.99 33.28 -9.46
N LYS A 4 -24.24 32.69 -10.41
CA LYS A 4 -24.05 31.24 -10.49
C LYS A 4 -23.56 30.79 -9.11
N LEU A 5 -24.40 30.05 -8.39
CA LEU A 5 -23.97 29.17 -7.31
C LEU A 5 -22.89 28.26 -7.91
N THR A 6 -21.62 28.53 -7.58
CA THR A 6 -20.54 27.59 -7.83
C THR A 6 -20.96 26.29 -7.17
N ALA A 7 -21.15 25.23 -7.97
CA ALA A 7 -21.42 23.89 -7.46
C ALA A 7 -20.44 23.62 -6.31
N ALA A 8 -20.95 23.25 -5.14
CA ALA A 8 -20.14 23.03 -3.96
C ALA A 8 -19.03 22.04 -4.33
N GLN A 9 -17.78 22.51 -4.34
CA GLN A 9 -16.62 21.69 -4.63
C GLN A 9 -16.64 20.50 -3.66
N GLY A 10 -16.69 19.28 -4.18
CA GLY A 10 -16.78 18.06 -3.37
C GLY A 10 -15.66 17.92 -2.34
N THR A 11 -15.81 16.94 -1.44
CA THR A 11 -14.80 16.65 -0.42
C THR A 11 -13.58 16.01 -1.08
N GLY A 12 -12.46 16.75 -1.21
CA GLY A 12 -11.17 16.19 -1.60
C GLY A 12 -10.65 15.16 -0.60
N ILE A 13 -10.28 14.00 -1.12
CA ILE A 13 -9.71 12.86 -0.39
C ILE A 13 -8.31 12.60 -0.95
N LEU A 14 -7.35 12.33 -0.06
CA LEU A 14 -6.04 11.79 -0.42
C LEU A 14 -5.78 10.56 0.43
N LEU A 15 -5.59 9.43 -0.23
CA LEU A 15 -5.31 8.14 0.36
C LEU A 15 -3.87 7.79 0.02
N VAL A 16 -3.04 7.44 0.99
CA VAL A 16 -1.63 7.10 0.79
C VAL A 16 -1.34 5.76 1.47
N THR A 17 -0.65 4.86 0.78
CA THR A 17 0.02 3.68 1.35
C THR A 17 1.53 3.88 1.27
N ALA A 18 2.26 3.52 2.32
CA ALA A 18 3.70 3.68 2.38
C ALA A 18 4.34 2.67 3.32
N ASN A 19 5.17 1.76 2.79
CA ASN A 19 6.14 1.08 3.63
C ASN A 19 7.22 2.10 4.03
N VAL A 20 7.38 2.32 5.34
CA VAL A 20 8.26 3.36 5.91
C VAL A 20 9.46 2.75 6.63
N GLY A 21 9.76 1.47 6.41
CA GLY A 21 10.81 0.74 7.11
C GLY A 21 12.18 1.43 7.03
N SER A 22 12.59 1.87 5.83
CA SER A 22 13.84 2.60 5.62
C SER A 22 13.93 3.94 6.35
N LEU A 23 12.80 4.62 6.59
CA LEU A 23 12.82 5.98 7.13
C LEU A 23 13.42 6.04 8.53
N PHE A 24 13.17 5.00 9.33
CA PHE A 24 13.63 4.94 10.71
C PHE A 24 15.09 4.49 10.85
N GLU A 25 15.74 4.09 9.75
CA GLU A 25 17.17 3.75 9.71
C GLU A 25 18.04 4.95 9.36
N ASP A 26 17.49 5.96 8.67
CA ASP A 26 18.15 7.24 8.39
C ASP A 26 17.19 8.45 8.57
N PRO A 27 16.92 8.85 9.83
CA PRO A 27 16.07 10.01 10.12
C PRO A 27 16.65 11.35 9.61
N GLU A 28 17.97 11.45 9.45
CA GLU A 28 18.62 12.71 9.11
C GLU A 28 18.51 13.07 7.63
N ASN A 29 18.45 12.07 6.74
CA ASN A 29 18.34 12.29 5.30
C ASN A 29 17.05 11.74 4.69
N LEU A 30 16.73 10.46 4.89
CA LEU A 30 15.58 9.81 4.26
C LEU A 30 14.26 10.36 4.80
N GLN A 31 14.10 10.45 6.12
CA GLN A 31 12.87 11.01 6.70
C GLN A 31 12.61 12.45 6.24
N LYS A 32 13.65 13.31 6.23
CA LYS A 32 13.49 14.71 5.77
C LYS A 32 13.08 14.79 4.30
N THR A 33 13.70 13.97 3.45
CA THR A 33 13.35 13.90 2.02
C THR A 33 11.91 13.42 1.86
N TRP A 34 11.54 12.34 2.54
CA TRP A 34 10.21 11.76 2.50
C TRP A 34 9.13 12.77 2.92
N LEU A 35 9.33 13.45 4.06
CA LEU A 35 8.40 14.45 4.58
C LEU A 35 8.25 15.62 3.63
N ARG A 36 9.33 16.08 3.00
CA ARG A 36 9.26 17.17 2.01
C ARG A 36 8.38 16.80 0.82
N GLU A 37 8.60 15.65 0.18
CA GLU A 37 7.81 15.22 -0.98
C GLU A 37 6.36 14.93 -0.58
N PHE A 38 6.14 14.35 0.60
CA PHE A 38 4.82 14.14 1.16
C PHE A 38 4.06 15.46 1.35
N TYR A 39 4.69 16.47 1.96
CA TYR A 39 4.06 17.79 2.14
C TYR A 39 3.79 18.48 0.81
N GLN A 40 4.68 18.38 -0.17
CA GLN A 40 4.44 18.91 -1.52
C GLN A 40 3.22 18.24 -2.18
N THR A 41 3.06 16.94 -2.00
CA THR A 41 1.88 16.19 -2.48
C THR A 41 0.60 16.68 -1.80
N VAL A 42 0.61 16.82 -0.47
CA VAL A 42 -0.54 17.35 0.28
C VAL A 42 -0.90 18.77 -0.18
N GLN A 43 0.09 19.65 -0.38
CA GLN A 43 -0.13 21.03 -0.84
C GLN A 43 -0.65 21.10 -2.29
N SER A 44 -0.25 20.16 -3.14
CA SER A 44 -0.70 20.11 -4.54
C SER A 44 -2.14 19.63 -4.66
N HIS A 45 -2.53 18.61 -3.89
CA HIS A 45 -3.87 18.02 -3.93
C HIS A 45 -4.89 18.68 -2.99
N LYS A 46 -4.42 19.39 -1.95
CA LYS A 46 -5.23 20.11 -0.94
C LYS A 46 -6.42 19.27 -0.42
N PRO A 47 -6.17 18.06 0.10
CA PRO A 47 -7.26 17.19 0.54
C PRO A 47 -7.93 17.73 1.81
N HIS A 48 -9.24 17.56 1.89
CA HIS A 48 -10.00 17.83 3.12
C HIS A 48 -9.86 16.69 4.13
N PHE A 49 -9.74 15.46 3.64
CA PHE A 49 -9.48 14.26 4.43
C PHE A 49 -8.26 13.53 3.84
N LEU A 50 -7.25 13.32 4.67
CA LEU A 50 -6.00 12.66 4.31
C LEU A 50 -5.83 11.42 5.17
N ALA A 51 -5.66 10.26 4.54
CA ALA A 51 -5.29 9.01 5.20
C ALA A 51 -3.90 8.58 4.72
N VAL A 52 -3.00 8.29 5.65
CA VAL A 52 -1.68 7.73 5.40
C VAL A 52 -1.58 6.42 6.16
N HIS A 53 -1.50 5.32 5.42
CA HIS A 53 -1.38 3.97 5.92
C HIS A 53 0.06 3.52 5.77
N CYS A 54 0.70 3.28 6.90
CA CYS A 54 2.11 2.96 6.96
C CYS A 54 2.31 1.48 7.31
N GLN A 55 3.27 0.85 6.65
CA GLN A 55 3.79 -0.47 7.00
C GLN A 55 5.23 -0.34 7.50
N GLU A 56 5.68 -1.29 8.33
CA GLU A 56 7.02 -1.27 8.94
C GLU A 56 7.31 -0.03 9.79
N VAL A 57 6.31 0.44 10.54
CA VAL A 57 6.49 1.45 11.58
C VAL A 57 7.54 0.96 12.58
N GLY A 58 8.51 1.82 12.84
CA GLY A 58 9.65 1.52 13.71
C GLY A 58 10.82 0.90 12.99
N GLY A 59 10.75 0.58 11.69
CA GLY A 59 11.90 0.17 10.88
C GLY A 59 12.05 -1.34 10.66
N LYS A 60 13.03 -1.72 9.83
CA LYS A 60 13.36 -3.15 9.59
C LYS A 60 14.05 -3.73 10.83
N ASN A 61 14.86 -2.92 11.52
CA ASN A 61 15.43 -3.21 12.83
C ASN A 61 14.68 -2.46 13.96
N TYR A 62 13.43 -2.85 14.19
CA TYR A 62 12.51 -2.10 15.04
C TYR A 62 12.96 -1.93 16.49
N GLU A 63 13.72 -2.86 17.06
CA GLU A 63 14.22 -2.73 18.44
C GLU A 63 15.18 -1.55 18.60
N ALA A 64 15.96 -1.25 17.55
CA ALA A 64 16.92 -0.15 17.56
C ALA A 64 16.27 1.18 17.14
N SER A 65 15.26 1.14 16.27
CA SER A 65 14.76 2.32 15.56
C SER A 65 13.34 2.78 15.95
N MET A 66 12.62 2.04 16.80
CA MET A 66 11.30 2.46 17.30
C MET A 66 11.33 3.82 18.01
N SER A 67 12.45 4.18 18.64
CA SER A 67 12.63 5.48 19.31
C SER A 67 12.53 6.68 18.36
N HIS A 68 12.69 6.46 17.05
CA HIS A 68 12.56 7.51 16.03
C HIS A 68 11.11 7.77 15.62
N VAL A 69 10.17 6.88 15.93
CA VAL A 69 8.75 7.02 15.56
C VAL A 69 8.12 8.27 16.17
N ASP A 70 8.40 8.56 17.44
CA ASP A 70 7.90 9.76 18.11
C ASP A 70 8.31 11.06 17.41
N SER A 71 9.56 11.12 16.92
CA SER A 71 10.07 12.26 16.18
C SER A 71 9.32 12.44 14.85
N PHE A 72 9.15 11.35 14.10
CA PHE A 72 8.39 11.35 12.84
C PHE A 72 6.93 11.81 13.04
N VAL A 73 6.25 11.27 14.06
CA VAL A 73 4.86 11.62 14.41
C VAL A 73 4.76 13.10 14.80
N LYS A 74 5.71 13.60 15.59
CA LYS A 74 5.76 15.00 15.99
C LYS A 74 5.93 15.91 14.78
N GLU A 75 6.84 15.59 13.86
CA GLU A 75 7.05 16.39 12.64
C GLU A 75 5.79 16.43 11.76
N LEU A 76 5.14 15.28 11.54
CA LEU A 76 3.88 15.22 10.78
C LEU A 76 2.76 16.07 11.41
N LEU A 77 2.62 16.03 12.74
CA LEU A 77 1.53 16.72 13.44
C LEU A 77 1.76 18.23 13.62
N SER A 78 3.01 18.68 13.57
CA SER A 78 3.41 20.07 13.88
C SER A 78 3.97 20.86 12.69
N SER A 79 4.19 20.22 11.54
CA SER A 79 4.65 20.90 10.32
C SER A 79 3.70 22.02 9.89
N ASP A 80 4.27 23.13 9.42
CA ASP A 80 3.53 24.26 8.86
C ASP A 80 2.66 23.86 7.66
N ALA A 81 3.11 22.86 6.87
CA ALA A 81 2.33 22.32 5.76
C ALA A 81 1.03 21.64 6.21
N MET A 82 0.99 21.21 7.47
CA MET A 82 -0.13 20.48 8.06
C MET A 82 -0.97 21.34 9.04
N LYS A 83 -0.67 22.64 9.17
CA LYS A 83 -1.29 23.52 10.19
C LYS A 83 -2.82 23.63 10.10
N GLU A 84 -3.37 23.56 8.90
CA GLU A 84 -4.83 23.66 8.66
C GLU A 84 -5.57 22.35 8.98
N TYR A 85 -4.83 21.26 9.23
CA TYR A 85 -5.38 19.98 9.70
C TYR A 85 -5.51 20.01 11.24
N SER A 86 -6.55 20.70 11.69
CA SER A 86 -6.83 20.93 13.12
C SER A 86 -7.23 19.67 13.90
N ARG A 87 -7.57 18.58 13.21
CA ARG A 87 -7.94 17.30 13.83
C ARG A 87 -7.12 16.16 13.24
N ALA A 88 -6.75 15.20 14.09
CA ALA A 88 -6.02 14.02 13.67
C ALA A 88 -6.36 12.77 14.50
N ARG A 89 -6.23 11.60 13.90
CA ARG A 89 -6.21 10.30 14.59
C ARG A 89 -4.99 9.54 14.12
N VAL A 90 -4.13 9.15 15.06
CA VAL A 90 -2.89 8.42 14.78
C VAL A 90 -2.92 7.12 15.56
N TYR A 91 -2.73 6.01 14.86
CA TYR A 91 -2.67 4.66 15.43
C TYR A 91 -1.34 4.04 15.05
N LEU A 92 -0.54 3.63 16.03
CA LEU A 92 0.81 3.12 15.82
C LEU A 92 0.95 1.82 16.58
N ASP A 93 1.24 0.73 15.87
CA ASP A 93 1.49 -0.54 16.54
C ASP A 93 2.97 -0.64 16.89
N GLU A 94 3.34 -0.18 18.08
CA GLU A 94 4.73 -0.10 18.54
C GLU A 94 5.09 -1.20 19.55
N ASN A 95 4.11 -2.01 19.98
CA ASN A 95 4.30 -3.01 21.03
C ASN A 95 5.01 -4.27 20.53
N TYR A 96 6.28 -4.14 20.14
CA TYR A 96 7.11 -5.25 19.67
C TYR A 96 7.39 -6.32 20.74
N LYS A 97 7.12 -6.02 22.02
CA LYS A 97 7.18 -7.00 23.12
C LYS A 97 6.05 -8.03 23.04
N SER A 98 4.92 -7.69 22.43
CA SER A 98 3.81 -8.63 22.18
C SER A 98 3.95 -9.29 20.81
N GLN A 99 4.83 -10.28 20.70
CA GLN A 99 5.09 -10.95 19.40
C GLN A 99 3.82 -11.54 18.77
N GLU A 100 2.84 -11.97 19.56
CA GLU A 100 1.59 -12.55 19.08
C GLU A 100 0.67 -11.53 18.40
N HIS A 101 0.77 -10.25 18.74
CA HIS A 101 -0.14 -9.20 18.25
C HIS A 101 0.55 -8.11 17.45
N PHE A 102 1.87 -8.01 17.50
CA PHE A 102 2.64 -6.98 16.80
C PHE A 102 2.61 -7.14 15.27
N THR A 103 2.33 -6.04 14.60
CA THR A 103 2.17 -5.88 13.14
C THR A 103 3.01 -4.74 12.55
N ALA A 104 3.57 -3.85 13.38
CA ALA A 104 4.28 -2.65 12.91
C ALA A 104 3.47 -1.80 11.91
N LEU A 105 2.14 -1.81 12.02
CA LEU A 105 1.25 -1.01 11.18
C LEU A 105 1.02 0.36 11.79
N GLY A 106 0.96 1.38 10.94
CA GLY A 106 0.59 2.75 11.30
C GLY A 106 -0.60 3.24 10.49
N SER A 107 -1.45 4.07 11.08
CA SER A 107 -2.53 4.75 10.35
C SER A 107 -2.69 6.17 10.87
N PHE A 108 -2.46 7.12 9.98
CA PHE A 108 -2.58 8.55 10.25
C PHE A 108 -3.76 9.10 9.47
N TYR A 109 -4.65 9.79 10.15
CA TYR A 109 -5.79 10.46 9.55
C TYR A 109 -5.74 11.93 9.92
N PHE A 110 -5.65 12.80 8.92
CA PHE A 110 -5.62 14.26 9.08
C PHE A 110 -6.88 14.86 8.48
N ILE A 111 -7.52 15.75 9.22
CA ILE A 111 -8.81 16.33 8.87
C ILE A 111 -8.67 17.84 8.83
N HIS A 112 -8.85 18.40 7.64
CA HIS A 112 -8.78 19.83 7.39
C HIS A 112 -9.86 20.59 8.17
N GLU A 113 -9.58 21.81 8.59
CA GLU A 113 -10.51 22.63 9.36
C GLU A 113 -11.81 22.96 8.63
N SER A 114 -11.78 22.98 7.29
CA SER A 114 -12.98 23.18 6.46
C SER A 114 -13.96 22.00 6.51
N LEU A 115 -13.49 20.79 6.83
CA LEU A 115 -14.32 19.57 6.82
C LEU A 115 -15.14 19.41 8.10
N LYS A 116 -16.24 20.15 8.25
CA LYS A 116 -16.96 20.25 9.53
C LYS A 116 -17.57 18.93 10.01
N ASN A 117 -18.14 18.14 9.10
CA ASN A 117 -18.93 16.96 9.42
C ASN A 117 -18.15 15.69 9.09
N ILE A 118 -17.37 15.20 10.04
CA ILE A 118 -16.66 13.91 9.94
C ILE A 118 -16.84 13.15 11.25
N HIS A 119 -17.13 11.86 11.12
CA HIS A 119 -17.27 10.95 12.24
C HIS A 119 -16.41 9.72 12.01
N GLN A 120 -15.96 9.12 13.10
CA GLN A 120 -15.30 7.83 13.12
C GLN A 120 -16.20 6.83 13.85
N PHE A 121 -16.28 5.61 13.34
CA PHE A 121 -17.08 4.56 13.97
C PHE A 121 -16.37 4.01 15.19
N ASP A 122 -17.13 3.84 16.26
CA ASP A 122 -16.74 3.05 17.42
C ASP A 122 -17.31 1.64 17.25
N PHE A 123 -16.45 0.65 17.02
CA PHE A 123 -16.82 -0.74 16.77
C PHE A 123 -17.41 -1.42 18.00
N LYS A 124 -16.98 -1.02 19.21
CA LYS A 124 -17.49 -1.58 20.47
C LYS A 124 -18.88 -1.05 20.80
N ALA A 125 -19.07 0.27 20.68
CA ALA A 125 -20.34 0.96 20.91
C ALA A 125 -21.28 0.92 19.69
N LYS A 126 -20.79 0.43 18.55
CA LYS A 126 -21.50 0.32 17.26
C LYS A 126 -22.16 1.63 16.82
N LYS A 127 -21.45 2.75 16.98
CA LYS A 127 -21.97 4.09 16.63
C LYS A 127 -20.89 5.03 16.13
N PHE A 128 -21.28 5.98 15.29
CA PHE A 128 -20.40 7.05 14.85
C PHE A 128 -20.21 8.10 15.96
N LYS A 129 -18.96 8.51 16.15
CA LYS A 129 -18.55 9.57 17.07
C LYS A 129 -17.88 10.71 16.30
N LYS A 130 -18.20 11.94 16.68
CA LYS A 130 -17.61 13.13 16.04
C LYS A 130 -16.12 13.19 16.33
N VAL A 131 -15.33 13.47 15.32
CA VAL A 131 -13.87 13.59 15.47
C VAL A 131 -13.51 15.00 15.91
N VAL A 132 -12.78 15.09 17.02
CA VAL A 132 -12.34 16.33 17.66
C VAL A 132 -10.88 16.23 18.07
N GLY A 133 -10.16 17.35 18.07
CA GLY A 133 -8.75 17.42 18.43
C GLY A 133 -7.83 16.46 17.66
N LYS A 134 -6.60 16.33 18.14
CA LYS A 134 -5.58 15.39 17.68
C LYS A 134 -5.37 14.34 18.76
N GLU A 135 -5.46 13.06 18.42
CA GLU A 135 -5.24 11.94 19.35
C GLU A 135 -4.30 10.92 18.73
N THR A 136 -3.34 10.43 19.52
CA THR A 136 -2.37 9.38 19.15
C THR A 136 -2.54 8.19 20.08
N TYR A 137 -2.57 6.99 19.52
CA TYR A 137 -2.72 5.73 20.23
C TYR A 137 -1.57 4.79 19.82
N SER A 138 -0.77 4.34 20.78
CA SER A 138 0.39 3.45 20.53
C SER A 138 0.41 2.16 21.37
N GLU A 139 -0.12 2.18 22.59
CA GLU A 139 0.07 1.07 23.54
C GLU A 139 -1.09 0.04 23.61
N THR A 140 -2.28 0.37 23.09
CA THR A 140 -3.51 -0.39 23.37
C THR A 140 -4.43 -0.56 22.16
N LEU A 141 -3.85 -0.75 20.97
CA LEU A 141 -4.62 -0.80 19.72
C LEU A 141 -5.68 -1.91 19.70
N GLU A 142 -5.41 -3.08 20.27
CA GLU A 142 -6.34 -4.23 20.32
C GLU A 142 -7.62 -3.92 21.11
N SER A 143 -7.52 -3.02 22.10
CA SER A 143 -8.66 -2.60 22.93
C SER A 143 -9.23 -1.25 22.51
N THR A 144 -8.60 -0.59 21.54
CA THR A 144 -9.02 0.72 21.05
C THR A 144 -10.30 0.57 20.23
N PRO A 145 -11.44 1.15 20.67
CA PRO A 145 -12.73 0.84 20.06
C PRO A 145 -12.93 1.49 18.69
N SER A 146 -12.06 2.41 18.27
CA SER A 146 -12.15 3.16 17.02
C SER A 146 -11.50 2.46 15.82
N LEU A 147 -10.95 1.27 16.02
CA LEU A 147 -10.35 0.43 14.98
C LEU A 147 -10.59 -1.06 15.26
N GLU A 148 -10.35 -1.89 14.25
CA GLU A 148 -10.14 -3.32 14.42
C GLU A 148 -8.75 -3.65 13.90
N LYS A 149 -7.92 -4.32 14.71
CA LYS A 149 -6.56 -4.73 14.36
C LYS A 149 -6.44 -6.23 14.52
N GLU A 150 -5.77 -6.89 13.58
CA GLU A 150 -5.43 -8.29 13.73
C GLU A 150 -4.13 -8.65 13.01
N LYS A 151 -3.35 -9.52 13.65
CA LYS A 151 -2.19 -10.16 13.04
C LYS A 151 -2.64 -11.42 12.30
N PHE A 152 -2.07 -11.69 11.12
CA PHE A 152 -2.41 -12.92 10.41
C PHE A 152 -1.96 -14.17 11.17
N PRO A 153 -2.74 -15.27 11.11
CA PRO A 153 -2.38 -16.54 11.71
C PRO A 153 -1.02 -17.06 11.22
N GLN A 154 -0.25 -17.66 12.14
CA GLN A 154 1.10 -18.15 11.88
C GLN A 154 1.13 -19.29 10.85
N ASP A 155 0.08 -20.09 10.76
CA ASP A 155 -0.07 -21.19 9.82
C ASP A 155 -0.29 -20.73 8.37
N TYR A 156 -0.56 -19.44 8.14
CA TYR A 156 -0.66 -18.90 6.78
C TYR A 156 0.73 -18.76 6.14
N PHE A 157 1.78 -18.64 6.95
CA PHE A 157 3.16 -18.58 6.49
C PHE A 157 4.10 -19.42 7.38
N PRO A 158 4.00 -20.76 7.31
CA PRO A 158 4.65 -21.67 8.26
C PRO A 158 6.18 -21.65 8.18
N GLU A 159 6.75 -21.24 7.05
CA GLU A 159 8.20 -21.12 6.83
C GLU A 159 8.84 -19.97 7.64
N CYS A 160 8.03 -19.00 8.07
CA CYS A 160 8.49 -17.80 8.74
C CYS A 160 8.19 -17.86 10.23
N LYS A 161 9.18 -18.15 11.07
CA LYS A 161 9.01 -18.37 12.52
C LYS A 161 8.26 -17.25 13.26
N TRP A 162 8.36 -16.02 12.77
CA TRP A 162 7.67 -14.86 13.30
C TRP A 162 7.42 -13.88 12.15
N SER A 163 6.20 -13.36 12.06
CA SER A 163 5.87 -12.31 11.09
C SER A 163 5.31 -11.08 11.80
N ARG A 164 5.27 -9.95 11.10
CA ARG A 164 4.58 -8.71 11.50
C ARG A 164 3.39 -8.42 10.58
N LYS A 165 2.88 -9.45 9.89
CA LYS A 165 1.90 -9.27 8.81
C LYS A 165 0.49 -9.30 9.40
N GLY A 166 -0.39 -8.40 8.95
CA GLY A 166 -1.71 -8.21 9.54
C GLY A 166 -2.47 -7.07 8.89
N PHE A 167 -3.50 -6.59 9.57
CA PHE A 167 -4.27 -5.43 9.11
C PHE A 167 -4.80 -4.55 10.24
N ILE A 168 -5.07 -3.28 9.92
CA ILE A 168 -5.83 -2.33 10.73
C ILE A 168 -6.99 -1.80 9.88
N ARG A 169 -8.21 -1.87 10.41
CA ARG A 169 -9.41 -1.33 9.80
C ARG A 169 -9.95 -0.17 10.62
N THR A 170 -10.33 0.91 9.94
CA THR A 170 -11.12 2.00 10.52
C THR A 170 -12.32 2.29 9.63
N ARG A 171 -13.34 2.92 10.21
CA ARG A 171 -14.56 3.32 9.51
C ARG A 171 -14.86 4.78 9.74
N TRP A 172 -15.13 5.48 8.65
CA TRP A 172 -15.33 6.93 8.62
C TRP A 172 -16.67 7.27 7.97
N ALA A 173 -17.25 8.40 8.38
CA ALA A 173 -18.48 8.93 7.80
C ALA A 173 -18.38 10.45 7.57
N LEU A 174 -18.49 10.82 6.30
CA LEU A 174 -18.86 12.12 5.78
C LEU A 174 -20.41 12.23 5.74
N PRO A 175 -21.00 13.43 5.56
CA PRO A 175 -22.45 13.64 5.67
C PRO A 175 -23.31 12.66 4.87
N ASP A 176 -22.90 12.34 3.64
CA ASP A 176 -23.63 11.45 2.74
C ASP A 176 -22.80 10.24 2.30
N CYS A 177 -21.70 9.92 2.99
CA CYS A 177 -20.82 8.82 2.57
C CYS A 177 -20.08 8.24 3.76
N ALA A 178 -20.24 6.93 3.97
CA ALA A 178 -19.43 6.18 4.91
C ALA A 178 -18.58 5.14 4.18
N PHE A 179 -17.36 4.94 4.68
CA PHE A 179 -16.35 4.11 4.04
C PHE A 179 -15.41 3.49 5.07
N ASP A 180 -14.90 2.31 4.73
CA ASP A 180 -13.89 1.57 5.46
C ASP A 180 -12.53 1.78 4.79
N LEU A 181 -11.51 2.03 5.62
CA LEU A 181 -10.12 2.07 5.22
C LEU A 181 -9.39 0.93 5.92
N VAL A 182 -8.71 0.07 5.16
CA VAL A 182 -8.00 -1.09 5.70
C VAL A 182 -6.54 -1.05 5.27
N ASN A 183 -5.64 -0.83 6.24
CA ASN A 183 -4.20 -0.97 6.07
C ASN A 183 -3.84 -2.44 6.19
N ILE A 184 -3.23 -3.04 5.17
CA ILE A 184 -2.91 -4.47 5.11
C ILE A 184 -1.44 -4.64 4.73
N HIS A 185 -0.70 -5.39 5.54
CA HIS A 185 0.68 -5.76 5.28
C HIS A 185 0.76 -7.26 5.01
N LEU A 186 0.95 -7.64 3.75
CA LEU A 186 0.95 -9.04 3.32
C LEU A 186 2.34 -9.69 3.41
N PHE A 187 2.39 -11.00 3.20
CA PHE A 187 3.63 -11.79 3.28
C PHE A 187 4.55 -11.57 2.07
N HIS A 188 5.84 -11.42 2.34
CA HIS A 188 6.88 -11.16 1.33
C HIS A 188 7.41 -12.46 0.69
N ASP A 189 8.05 -12.32 -0.47
CA ASP A 189 8.75 -13.43 -1.13
C ASP A 189 10.11 -13.71 -0.43
N ALA A 190 10.21 -14.86 0.23
CA ALA A 190 11.42 -15.24 0.97
C ALA A 190 12.58 -15.68 0.07
N SER A 191 12.30 -16.12 -1.17
CA SER A 191 13.30 -16.61 -2.12
C SER A 191 12.93 -16.28 -3.57
N ASN A 192 13.83 -15.58 -4.29
CA ASN A 192 13.67 -15.34 -5.73
C ASN A 192 13.63 -16.66 -6.53
N LEU A 193 14.33 -17.69 -6.06
CA LEU A 193 14.40 -18.99 -6.73
C LEU A 193 13.09 -19.78 -6.58
N VAL A 194 12.46 -19.71 -5.41
CA VAL A 194 11.15 -20.33 -5.21
C VAL A 194 10.07 -19.55 -5.96
N ALA A 195 10.17 -18.21 -5.97
CA ALA A 195 9.28 -17.35 -6.75
C ALA A 195 9.38 -17.61 -8.27
N TRP A 196 10.56 -18.04 -8.74
CA TRP A 196 10.83 -18.36 -10.14
C TRP A 196 10.12 -19.63 -10.65
N GLU A 197 9.94 -20.65 -9.81
CA GLU A 197 9.53 -22.00 -10.26
C GLU A 197 8.18 -22.01 -10.98
N LYS A 198 7.20 -21.26 -10.45
CA LYS A 198 5.82 -21.19 -10.95
C LYS A 198 5.29 -19.75 -10.91
N SER A 199 4.30 -19.47 -11.76
CA SER A 199 3.65 -18.17 -11.84
C SER A 199 2.13 -18.33 -11.86
N PRO A 200 1.38 -17.69 -10.94
CA PRO A 200 1.86 -17.00 -9.73
C PRO A 200 2.68 -17.91 -8.79
N SER A 201 3.56 -17.31 -7.97
CA SER A 201 4.46 -18.07 -7.08
C SER A 201 3.71 -18.78 -5.95
N VAL A 202 4.41 -19.64 -5.17
CA VAL A 202 3.83 -20.23 -3.94
C VAL A 202 3.41 -19.14 -2.95
N TYR A 203 4.20 -18.07 -2.86
CA TYR A 203 3.99 -16.95 -1.95
C TYR A 203 2.71 -16.18 -2.27
N SER A 204 2.35 -16.08 -3.56
CA SER A 204 1.08 -15.50 -3.97
C SER A 204 -0.13 -16.25 -3.39
N GLY A 205 -0.04 -17.59 -3.27
CA GLY A 205 -1.09 -18.37 -2.61
C GLY A 205 -1.25 -18.02 -1.12
N THR A 206 -0.15 -17.72 -0.43
CA THR A 206 -0.19 -17.25 0.97
C THR A 206 -0.79 -15.85 1.08
N ARG A 207 -0.42 -14.93 0.20
CA ARG A 207 -1.03 -13.58 0.14
C ARG A 207 -2.51 -13.63 -0.21
N GLN A 208 -2.91 -14.49 -1.15
CA GLN A 208 -4.31 -14.74 -1.49
C GLN A 208 -5.10 -15.23 -0.28
N LYS A 209 -4.56 -16.17 0.50
CA LYS A 209 -5.23 -16.63 1.74
C LYS A 209 -5.40 -15.49 2.75
N ALA A 210 -4.35 -14.68 2.95
CA ALA A 210 -4.37 -13.55 3.89
C ALA A 210 -5.35 -12.46 3.45
N LEU A 211 -5.33 -12.03 2.19
CA LEU A 211 -6.27 -11.05 1.66
C LEU A 211 -7.71 -11.60 1.65
N GLY A 212 -7.89 -12.85 1.25
CA GLY A 212 -9.18 -13.54 1.32
C GLY A 212 -9.75 -13.55 2.74
N TYR A 213 -8.92 -13.83 3.74
CA TYR A 213 -9.31 -13.77 5.15
C TYR A 213 -9.84 -12.39 5.57
N VAL A 214 -9.14 -11.30 5.22
CA VAL A 214 -9.62 -9.93 5.48
C VAL A 214 -10.96 -9.68 4.78
N LEU A 215 -11.07 -10.12 3.52
CA LEU A 215 -12.28 -9.89 2.73
C LEU A 215 -13.49 -10.71 3.21
N ASP A 216 -13.26 -11.91 3.74
CA ASP A 216 -14.32 -12.82 4.18
C ASP A 216 -14.84 -12.42 5.57
N ARG A 217 -13.94 -11.99 6.46
CA ARG A 217 -14.29 -11.56 7.83
C ARG A 217 -15.32 -10.44 7.85
N TYR A 218 -15.33 -9.59 6.82
CA TYR A 218 -16.19 -8.41 6.75
C TYR A 218 -17.09 -8.40 5.51
N HIS A 219 -17.31 -9.56 4.88
CA HIS A 219 -18.13 -9.71 3.67
C HIS A 219 -19.51 -9.01 3.79
N LEU A 220 -20.18 -9.15 4.93
CA LEU A 220 -21.47 -8.47 5.20
C LEU A 220 -21.33 -6.94 5.32
N CYS A 221 -20.21 -6.45 5.88
CA CYS A 221 -19.94 -5.02 6.02
C CYS A 221 -19.59 -4.35 4.69
N PHE A 222 -18.90 -5.03 3.77
CA PHE A 222 -18.50 -4.46 2.48
C PHE A 222 -19.68 -4.22 1.53
N SER A 223 -20.77 -4.96 1.72
CA SER A 223 -22.02 -4.67 1.01
C SER A 223 -22.69 -3.36 1.46
N LEU A 224 -22.35 -2.87 2.66
CA LEU A 224 -22.96 -1.70 3.29
C LEU A 224 -22.12 -0.41 3.18
N PHE A 225 -20.81 -0.53 2.99
CA PHE A 225 -19.86 0.59 3.00
C PHE A 225 -18.84 0.49 1.87
N HIS A 226 -18.36 1.65 1.40
CA HIS A 226 -17.27 1.71 0.41
C HIS A 226 -15.97 1.22 1.06
N LEU A 227 -15.26 0.29 0.45
CA LEU A 227 -14.01 -0.26 0.98
C LEU A 227 -12.81 0.24 0.17
N PHE A 228 -11.80 0.74 0.87
CA PHE A 228 -10.47 1.00 0.34
C PHE A 228 -9.45 0.14 1.09
N CYS A 229 -8.76 -0.75 0.38
CA CYS A 229 -7.71 -1.60 0.92
C CYS A 229 -6.34 -1.07 0.47
N PHE A 230 -5.46 -0.83 1.42
CA PHE A 230 -4.09 -0.38 1.22
C PHE A 230 -3.20 -1.57 1.45
N LEU A 231 -2.45 -1.96 0.43
CA LEU A 231 -1.68 -3.19 0.41
C LEU A 231 -0.22 -2.86 0.22
N ASP A 232 0.60 -3.55 1.00
CA ASP A 232 2.03 -3.71 0.77
C ASP A 232 2.34 -5.19 0.52
N GLU A 233 3.38 -5.46 -0.27
CA GLU A 233 3.88 -6.77 -0.69
C GLU A 233 3.04 -7.51 -1.75
N ILE A 234 2.31 -6.82 -2.64
CA ILE A 234 1.78 -7.48 -3.85
C ILE A 234 2.91 -7.62 -4.87
N VAL A 235 3.46 -8.83 -4.96
CA VAL A 235 4.63 -9.04 -5.81
C VAL A 235 4.22 -9.59 -7.17
N CYS A 236 4.39 -8.74 -8.20
CA CYS A 236 4.41 -9.16 -9.58
C CYS A 236 5.68 -10.01 -9.82
N TRP A 237 5.58 -11.35 -9.86
CA TRP A 237 6.75 -12.19 -10.20
C TRP A 237 6.82 -12.70 -11.63
N THR A 238 8.04 -12.53 -12.12
CA THR A 238 8.67 -12.55 -13.44
C THR A 238 8.94 -13.94 -14.03
N GLY A 239 8.46 -15.02 -13.42
CA GLY A 239 8.63 -16.36 -13.97
C GLY A 239 8.12 -16.45 -15.41
N PHE A 240 7.01 -15.78 -15.72
CA PHE A 240 6.46 -15.70 -17.08
C PHE A 240 7.18 -14.66 -17.96
N LEU A 241 7.52 -13.48 -17.43
CA LEU A 241 8.29 -12.42 -18.13
C LEU A 241 9.61 -12.92 -18.71
N ILE A 242 10.29 -13.81 -17.98
CA ILE A 242 11.59 -14.35 -18.38
C ILE A 242 11.42 -15.68 -19.14
N LYS A 243 10.43 -16.53 -18.81
CA LYS A 243 10.13 -17.75 -19.59
C LYS A 243 9.63 -17.44 -21.01
N LYS A 244 8.94 -16.32 -21.23
CA LYS A 244 8.44 -15.92 -22.56
C LYS A 244 9.43 -15.12 -23.43
N ARG A 245 10.72 -15.01 -23.07
CA ARG A 245 11.79 -14.52 -23.96
C ARG A 245 11.52 -13.14 -24.61
N THR A 246 10.75 -12.24 -24.01
CA THR A 246 10.34 -11.02 -24.75
C THR A 246 11.02 -9.72 -24.32
N THR A 247 11.57 -9.58 -23.10
CA THR A 247 12.13 -8.25 -22.71
C THR A 247 13.47 -8.27 -21.98
N LEU A 248 13.67 -9.09 -20.94
CA LEU A 248 14.95 -9.10 -20.18
C LEU A 248 16.01 -10.02 -20.77
N CYS A 249 15.61 -11.08 -21.50
CA CYS A 249 16.47 -12.22 -21.83
C CYS A 249 16.09 -12.84 -23.20
N SER A 250 15.72 -12.04 -24.19
CA SER A 250 15.16 -12.53 -25.46
C SER A 250 16.07 -13.48 -26.24
N THR A 251 17.39 -13.32 -26.11
CA THR A 251 18.41 -14.15 -26.75
C THR A 251 19.28 -14.91 -25.72
N ALA A 252 18.85 -15.09 -24.47
CA ALA A 252 19.69 -15.71 -23.44
C ALA A 252 19.49 -17.23 -23.27
N THR A 253 20.57 -17.93 -22.91
CA THR A 253 20.58 -19.31 -22.44
C THR A 253 20.65 -19.35 -20.91
N MET A 254 19.82 -20.19 -20.30
CA MET A 254 19.76 -20.37 -18.85
C MET A 254 20.69 -21.50 -18.42
N GLN A 255 21.51 -21.24 -17.40
CA GLN A 255 22.29 -22.23 -16.66
C GLN A 255 21.74 -22.31 -15.23
N THR A 256 21.49 -23.53 -14.77
CA THR A 256 21.15 -23.81 -13.37
C THR A 256 22.39 -24.33 -12.65
N VAL A 257 22.73 -23.69 -11.53
CA VAL A 257 23.77 -24.15 -10.61
C VAL A 257 23.07 -24.75 -9.40
N ARG A 258 23.50 -25.95 -9.01
CA ARG A 258 22.95 -26.71 -7.89
C ARG A 258 23.98 -26.88 -6.79
N ALA A 259 23.52 -26.86 -5.55
CA ALA A 259 24.36 -27.16 -4.39
C ALA A 259 24.87 -28.61 -4.46
N ALA A 260 26.15 -28.82 -4.16
CA ALA A 260 26.81 -30.12 -4.34
C ALA A 260 26.31 -31.20 -3.36
N ASP A 261 25.80 -30.78 -2.22
CA ASP A 261 25.36 -31.62 -1.10
C ASP A 261 23.84 -31.89 -1.11
N THR A 262 23.02 -30.90 -1.43
CA THR A 262 21.54 -31.04 -1.41
C THR A 262 20.90 -31.21 -2.79
N ASN A 263 21.65 -30.95 -3.87
CA ASN A 263 21.15 -30.86 -5.25
C ASN A 263 20.03 -29.81 -5.45
N GLU A 264 19.79 -28.95 -4.46
CA GLU A 264 18.87 -27.82 -4.56
C GLU A 264 19.42 -26.78 -5.53
N VAL A 265 18.53 -26.02 -6.17
CA VAL A 265 18.94 -24.91 -7.05
C VAL A 265 19.49 -23.79 -6.17
N ASP A 266 20.77 -23.48 -6.35
CA ASP A 266 21.44 -22.40 -5.63
C ASP A 266 21.40 -21.09 -6.44
N LYS A 267 21.47 -21.21 -7.77
CA LYS A 267 21.59 -20.06 -8.66
C LYS A 267 21.10 -20.34 -10.07
N LEU A 268 20.49 -19.32 -10.68
CA LEU A 268 20.12 -19.29 -12.09
C LEU A 268 20.90 -18.17 -12.79
N ILE A 269 21.53 -18.48 -13.91
CA ILE A 269 22.33 -17.52 -14.68
C ILE A 269 21.88 -17.52 -16.13
N PHE A 270 21.53 -16.35 -16.64
CA PHE A 270 21.14 -16.13 -18.03
C PHE A 270 22.27 -15.44 -18.77
N ARG A 271 22.73 -16.02 -19.88
CA ARG A 271 23.80 -15.47 -20.72
C ARG A 271 23.35 -15.29 -22.16
N GLU A 272 23.70 -14.18 -22.78
CA GLU A 272 23.45 -13.93 -24.20
C GLU A 272 23.99 -15.08 -25.07
N SER A 273 23.22 -15.46 -26.09
CA SER A 273 23.61 -16.55 -27.01
C SER A 273 24.58 -16.08 -28.09
N ASP A 274 24.49 -14.80 -28.51
CA ASP A 274 25.09 -14.30 -29.77
C ASP A 274 26.19 -13.24 -29.54
N ASN A 275 26.76 -13.16 -28.33
CA ASN A 275 27.79 -12.20 -27.91
C ASN A 275 28.83 -12.90 -27.01
N ASP A 276 29.69 -12.16 -26.28
CA ASP A 276 30.69 -12.64 -25.29
C ASP A 276 30.13 -13.49 -24.11
N ARG A 277 28.91 -14.06 -24.24
CA ARG A 277 28.15 -14.81 -23.23
C ARG A 277 28.00 -14.01 -21.94
N LYS A 278 27.83 -12.70 -22.09
CA LYS A 278 27.64 -11.77 -20.97
C LYS A 278 26.44 -12.22 -20.13
N VAL A 279 26.60 -12.19 -18.82
CA VAL A 279 25.51 -12.45 -17.87
C VAL A 279 24.54 -11.28 -17.90
N VAL A 280 23.29 -11.54 -18.30
CA VAL A 280 22.23 -10.51 -18.39
C VAL A 280 21.28 -10.53 -17.21
N LEU A 281 21.14 -11.70 -16.57
CA LEU A 281 20.33 -11.89 -15.37
C LEU A 281 20.93 -13.00 -14.51
N GLN A 282 20.94 -12.78 -13.21
CA GLN A 282 21.36 -13.73 -12.20
C GLN A 282 20.36 -13.71 -11.05
N LEU A 283 19.82 -14.88 -10.71
CA LEU A 283 18.96 -15.07 -9.55
C LEU A 283 19.64 -15.99 -8.54
N GLU A 284 19.57 -15.58 -7.29
CA GLU A 284 19.87 -16.39 -6.11
C GLU A 284 18.79 -16.10 -5.06
N LYS A 285 18.74 -16.84 -3.95
CA LYS A 285 17.70 -16.69 -2.92
C LYS A 285 17.36 -15.24 -2.57
N LYS A 286 18.37 -14.37 -2.41
CA LYS A 286 18.20 -12.94 -2.10
C LYS A 286 18.86 -11.98 -3.09
N LEU A 287 19.21 -12.47 -4.28
CA LEU A 287 19.82 -11.68 -5.34
C LEU A 287 18.97 -11.74 -6.61
N PHE A 288 18.72 -10.58 -7.19
CA PHE A 288 18.13 -10.38 -8.51
C PHE A 288 18.99 -9.36 -9.23
N ASN A 289 20.06 -9.82 -9.88
CA ASN A 289 21.03 -8.96 -10.54
C ASN A 289 20.78 -8.98 -12.05
N TYR A 290 20.55 -7.82 -12.64
CA TYR A 290 20.14 -7.67 -14.03
C TYR A 290 20.75 -6.42 -14.65
N VAL A 291 21.03 -6.46 -15.95
CA VAL A 291 21.84 -5.43 -16.61
C VAL A 291 21.04 -4.17 -16.95
N ASN A 292 19.80 -4.33 -17.44
CA ASN A 292 18.98 -3.20 -17.88
C ASN A 292 17.89 -2.87 -16.85
N GLN A 293 18.17 -1.89 -15.97
CA GLN A 293 17.17 -1.37 -15.02
C GLN A 293 16.05 -0.57 -15.68
N ASP A 294 16.30 0.01 -16.86
CA ASP A 294 15.33 0.86 -17.55
C ASP A 294 14.08 0.09 -17.98
N VAL A 295 14.15 -1.23 -18.17
CA VAL A 295 13.01 -2.07 -18.56
C VAL A 295 11.79 -1.94 -17.62
N PHE A 296 12.02 -1.65 -16.33
CA PHE A 296 10.95 -1.47 -15.35
C PHE A 296 10.46 -0.01 -15.26
N ARG A 297 11.23 0.95 -15.80
CA ARG A 297 10.94 2.39 -15.75
C ARG A 297 10.44 2.94 -17.09
N GLU A 298 10.85 2.33 -18.20
CA GLU A 298 10.41 2.67 -19.54
C GLU A 298 8.88 2.58 -19.61
N ASN A 299 8.26 3.71 -19.96
CA ASN A 299 6.80 3.87 -19.95
C ASN A 299 6.17 3.32 -18.66
N ASN A 300 6.78 3.60 -17.50
CA ASN A 300 6.32 3.15 -16.18
C ASN A 300 6.10 1.65 -16.06
N GLY A 301 6.79 0.84 -16.88
CA GLY A 301 6.64 -0.61 -16.89
C GLY A 301 5.27 -1.08 -17.39
N THR A 302 4.48 -0.26 -18.09
CA THR A 302 3.12 -0.62 -18.54
C THR A 302 3.07 -1.94 -19.32
N SER A 303 4.10 -2.24 -20.13
CA SER A 303 4.19 -3.52 -20.85
C SER A 303 4.32 -4.74 -19.93
N LEU A 304 4.70 -4.54 -18.67
CA LEU A 304 4.86 -5.60 -17.67
C LEU A 304 3.58 -5.82 -16.85
N LEU A 305 2.65 -4.86 -16.84
CA LEU A 305 1.37 -4.98 -16.11
C LEU A 305 0.51 -6.15 -16.60
N GLU A 306 0.69 -6.61 -17.85
CA GLU A 306 -0.02 -7.80 -18.33
C GLU A 306 0.31 -9.06 -17.51
N TYR A 307 1.48 -9.09 -16.85
CA TYR A 307 1.94 -10.20 -16.02
C TYR A 307 1.57 -10.04 -14.54
N ASP A 308 1.09 -8.86 -14.14
CA ASP A 308 0.53 -8.64 -12.81
C ASP A 308 -0.87 -9.28 -12.72
N LYS A 309 -0.87 -10.58 -12.41
CA LYS A 309 -2.08 -11.41 -12.36
C LYS A 309 -2.46 -11.86 -10.95
N GLU A 310 -1.70 -11.47 -9.93
CA GLU A 310 -1.95 -11.91 -8.56
C GLU A 310 -3.36 -11.50 -8.07
N LEU A 311 -3.81 -10.30 -8.41
CA LEU A 311 -5.13 -9.81 -8.04
C LEU A 311 -6.29 -10.37 -8.89
N SER A 312 -6.01 -11.13 -9.95
CA SER A 312 -7.04 -11.64 -10.86
C SER A 312 -8.07 -12.55 -10.19
N VAL A 313 -7.66 -13.25 -9.12
CA VAL A 313 -8.54 -14.10 -8.29
C VAL A 313 -9.57 -13.30 -7.48
N PHE A 314 -9.35 -12.00 -7.31
CA PHE A 314 -10.24 -11.08 -6.58
C PHE A 314 -10.99 -10.11 -7.49
N LYS A 315 -10.89 -10.22 -8.81
CA LYS A 315 -11.46 -9.27 -9.78
C LYS A 315 -12.97 -8.99 -9.62
N ASP A 316 -13.69 -9.94 -9.05
CA ASP A 316 -15.14 -9.85 -8.82
C ASP A 316 -15.49 -9.14 -7.49
N ARG A 317 -14.49 -8.92 -6.62
CA ARG A 317 -14.64 -8.33 -5.27
C ARG A 317 -13.89 -7.01 -5.13
N LEU A 318 -12.72 -6.90 -5.77
CA LEU A 318 -11.81 -5.77 -5.70
C LEU A 318 -11.45 -5.30 -7.10
N HIS A 319 -11.30 -3.99 -7.21
CA HIS A 319 -10.89 -3.29 -8.41
C HIS A 319 -9.71 -2.37 -8.09
N GLU A 320 -8.97 -2.01 -9.12
CA GLU A 320 -7.91 -1.03 -9.04
C GLU A 320 -8.06 -0.04 -10.19
N LEU A 321 -7.64 1.20 -9.97
CA LEU A 321 -7.50 2.16 -11.06
C LEU A 321 -6.29 1.78 -11.92
N GLU A 322 -6.24 2.33 -13.12
CA GLU A 322 -5.10 2.11 -14.02
C GLU A 322 -3.80 2.60 -13.37
N ILE A 323 -2.80 1.73 -13.34
CA ILE A 323 -1.47 2.05 -12.81
C ILE A 323 -0.71 2.82 -13.88
N SER A 324 -0.37 4.07 -13.56
CA SER A 324 0.43 4.94 -14.41
C SER A 324 1.79 5.28 -13.81
N PHE A 325 2.28 4.50 -12.84
CA PHE A 325 3.56 4.70 -12.15
C PHE A 325 4.42 3.44 -12.22
N PRO A 326 5.78 3.55 -12.17
CA PRO A 326 6.66 2.39 -12.23
C PRO A 326 6.57 1.55 -10.95
N PRO A 327 7.10 0.31 -10.94
CA PRO A 327 7.18 -0.53 -9.75
C PRO A 327 7.68 0.24 -8.52
N SER A 328 7.00 0.08 -7.39
CA SER A 328 7.21 0.84 -6.16
C SER A 328 8.36 0.33 -5.29
N TYR A 329 8.86 -0.88 -5.57
CA TYR A 329 9.89 -1.60 -4.81
C TYR A 329 10.74 -2.49 -5.73
N PRO A 330 12.03 -2.78 -5.45
CA PRO A 330 12.86 -2.26 -4.35
C PRO A 330 13.80 -1.13 -4.80
N TYR A 331 13.54 0.12 -4.45
CA TYR A 331 14.45 1.24 -4.77
C TYR A 331 15.73 1.22 -3.92
N SER A 332 16.79 1.82 -4.44
CA SER A 332 18.02 2.07 -3.67
C SER A 332 17.74 3.00 -2.50
N GLU A 333 18.28 2.65 -1.33
CA GLU A 333 18.26 3.45 -0.11
C GLU A 333 19.38 4.50 -0.07
N ASP A 334 20.26 4.52 -1.09
CA ASP A 334 21.25 5.59 -1.27
C ASP A 334 20.56 6.87 -1.76
N SER A 335 20.67 7.93 -0.98
CA SER A 335 20.10 9.26 -1.27
C SER A 335 20.49 9.82 -2.65
N SER A 336 21.64 9.43 -3.21
CA SER A 336 22.12 9.85 -4.52
C SER A 336 21.50 9.05 -5.68
N GLN A 337 20.80 7.95 -5.39
CA GLN A 337 20.31 6.96 -6.35
C GLN A 337 18.77 6.84 -6.36
N GLY A 338 18.05 7.94 -6.16
CA GLY A 338 16.58 7.95 -5.98
C GLY A 338 15.70 7.38 -7.09
N LYS A 339 16.28 6.98 -8.24
CA LYS A 339 15.58 6.29 -9.34
C LYS A 339 16.00 4.83 -9.52
N GLN A 340 17.10 4.40 -8.92
CA GLN A 340 17.67 3.07 -9.16
C GLN A 340 16.98 2.01 -8.31
N TYR A 341 16.87 0.80 -8.83
CA TYR A 341 16.42 -0.35 -8.08
C TYR A 341 17.61 -1.08 -7.45
N MET A 342 17.40 -1.66 -6.27
CA MET A 342 18.31 -2.62 -5.66
C MET A 342 18.27 -3.96 -6.39
N ASN A 343 19.34 -4.72 -6.26
CA ASN A 343 19.45 -6.07 -6.83
C ASN A 343 19.01 -7.17 -5.84
N THR A 344 18.13 -6.85 -4.88
CA THR A 344 17.67 -7.80 -3.85
C THR A 344 16.47 -8.63 -4.31
N ARG A 345 15.56 -8.01 -5.07
CA ARG A 345 14.32 -8.58 -5.59
C ARG A 345 14.05 -8.05 -6.99
N CYS A 346 13.20 -8.76 -7.73
CA CYS A 346 12.63 -8.23 -8.95
C CYS A 346 11.76 -7.01 -8.62
N PRO A 347 11.87 -5.90 -9.37
CA PRO A 347 10.96 -4.78 -9.20
C PRO A 347 9.49 -5.18 -9.37
N ALA A 348 8.63 -4.71 -8.46
CA ALA A 348 7.20 -4.99 -8.44
C ALA A 348 6.37 -3.81 -7.89
N TRP A 349 5.08 -3.78 -8.24
CA TRP A 349 4.09 -2.88 -7.66
C TRP A 349 3.54 -3.45 -6.36
N CYS A 350 4.36 -3.39 -5.30
CA CYS A 350 4.03 -3.91 -3.97
C CYS A 350 2.96 -3.07 -3.27
N ASP A 351 3.01 -1.75 -3.47
CA ASP A 351 2.20 -0.75 -2.79
C ASP A 351 0.95 -0.41 -3.63
N ARG A 352 -0.25 -0.75 -3.14
CA ARG A 352 -1.49 -0.70 -3.93
C ARG A 352 -2.68 -0.16 -3.14
N ILE A 353 -3.60 0.52 -3.82
CA ILE A 353 -4.89 0.94 -3.27
C ILE A 353 -6.01 0.28 -4.06
N LEU A 354 -6.67 -0.71 -3.46
CA LEU A 354 -7.78 -1.46 -4.06
C LEU A 354 -9.12 -0.99 -3.54
N LEU A 355 -10.14 -1.12 -4.37
CA LEU A 355 -11.47 -0.58 -4.20
C LEU A 355 -12.51 -1.70 -4.26
N SER A 356 -13.50 -1.71 -3.37
CA SER A 356 -14.73 -2.46 -3.66
C SER A 356 -15.43 -1.90 -4.91
N ALA A 357 -16.36 -2.66 -5.50
CA ALA A 357 -17.21 -2.16 -6.59
C ALA A 357 -17.88 -0.82 -6.23
N SER A 358 -18.46 -0.73 -5.02
CA SER A 358 -19.06 0.51 -4.53
C SER A 358 -18.05 1.66 -4.43
N ALA A 359 -16.85 1.42 -3.88
CA ALA A 359 -15.80 2.44 -3.75
C ALA A 359 -15.30 2.93 -5.12
N ARG A 360 -15.12 2.02 -6.07
CA ARG A 360 -14.77 2.38 -7.45
C ARG A 360 -15.84 3.26 -8.07
N ASP A 361 -17.11 2.88 -7.94
CA ASP A 361 -18.22 3.66 -8.49
C ASP A 361 -18.35 5.05 -7.82
N LEU A 362 -17.97 5.16 -6.55
CA LEU A 362 -17.86 6.45 -5.84
C LEU A 362 -16.74 7.33 -6.39
N VAL A 363 -15.57 6.75 -6.67
CA VAL A 363 -14.39 7.46 -7.20
C VAL A 363 -14.61 7.89 -8.64
N LEU A 364 -15.20 7.03 -9.48
CA LEU A 364 -15.37 7.22 -10.93
C LEU A 364 -16.71 7.86 -11.31
N LYS A 365 -17.41 8.53 -10.38
CA LYS A 365 -18.67 9.20 -10.71
C LYS A 365 -18.46 10.24 -11.82
N PRO A 366 -19.41 10.40 -12.77
CA PRO A 366 -19.28 11.36 -13.87
C PRO A 366 -19.13 12.82 -13.44
N GLU A 367 -19.58 13.13 -12.22
CA GLU A 367 -19.46 14.46 -11.62
C GLU A 367 -18.03 14.79 -11.18
N ASN A 368 -17.17 13.78 -11.06
CA ASN A 368 -15.74 13.96 -10.98
C ASN A 368 -15.23 14.15 -12.41
N GLU A 369 -14.75 15.36 -12.73
CA GLU A 369 -14.00 15.58 -13.96
C GLU A 369 -12.85 14.57 -14.02
N GLU A 370 -12.59 13.95 -15.17
CA GLU A 370 -11.56 12.91 -15.34
C GLU A 370 -10.17 13.36 -14.83
N LYS A 371 -9.91 14.67 -14.80
CA LYS A 371 -8.71 15.32 -14.24
C LYS A 371 -8.65 15.40 -12.72
N SER A 372 -9.71 14.98 -12.01
CA SER A 372 -9.83 15.10 -10.55
C SER A 372 -9.45 13.83 -9.80
N VAL A 373 -9.23 12.73 -10.50
CA VAL A 373 -8.75 11.46 -9.94
C VAL A 373 -7.30 11.24 -10.37
N VAL A 374 -6.41 11.00 -9.42
CA VAL A 374 -4.98 10.75 -9.67
C VAL A 374 -4.53 9.56 -8.84
N TYR A 375 -3.96 8.54 -9.49
CA TYR A 375 -3.38 7.36 -8.86
C TYR A 375 -1.91 7.24 -9.26
N ASP A 376 -1.00 7.60 -8.36
CA ASP A 376 0.43 7.78 -8.67
C ASP A 376 1.30 7.52 -7.45
N ASN A 377 2.64 7.61 -7.60
CA ASN A 377 3.58 7.54 -6.50
C ASN A 377 4.08 8.92 -6.04
N ILE A 378 4.62 8.98 -4.83
CA ILE A 378 5.22 10.19 -4.24
C ILE A 378 6.74 10.12 -4.42
N GLY A 379 7.34 11.24 -4.81
CA GLY A 379 8.78 11.39 -4.95
C GLY A 379 9.41 10.50 -6.04
N PRO A 380 8.90 10.48 -7.29
CA PRO A 380 9.40 9.59 -8.35
C PRO A 380 10.90 9.76 -8.64
N ASN A 381 11.45 10.95 -8.38
CA ASN A 381 12.83 11.30 -8.72
C ASN A 381 13.80 11.33 -7.53
N VAL A 382 13.35 11.05 -6.30
CA VAL A 382 14.18 11.13 -5.08
C VAL A 382 14.17 9.81 -4.30
N CYS A 383 15.15 9.60 -3.44
CA CYS A 383 15.19 8.43 -2.58
C CYS A 383 14.14 8.59 -1.46
N MET A 384 13.17 7.67 -1.42
CA MET A 384 12.07 7.68 -0.44
C MET A 384 12.17 6.49 0.54
N GLY A 385 13.27 5.74 0.49
CA GLY A 385 13.39 4.38 1.02
C GLY A 385 13.35 3.35 -0.10
N ASP A 386 13.37 2.07 0.27
CA ASP A 386 13.25 0.96 -0.67
C ASP A 386 11.85 0.82 -1.27
N HIS A 387 10.85 1.43 -0.65
CA HIS A 387 9.52 1.64 -1.21
C HIS A 387 9.30 3.12 -1.55
N LYS A 388 8.60 3.38 -2.66
CA LYS A 388 8.00 4.70 -2.93
C LYS A 388 6.52 4.68 -2.52
N PRO A 389 6.06 5.67 -1.72
CA PRO A 389 4.65 5.76 -1.36
C PRO A 389 3.75 5.84 -2.58
N VAL A 390 2.59 5.21 -2.53
CA VAL A 390 1.56 5.25 -3.58
C VAL A 390 0.33 5.97 -3.02
N PHE A 391 -0.27 6.83 -3.83
CA PHE A 391 -1.43 7.61 -3.42
C PHE A 391 -2.57 7.59 -4.45
N LEU A 392 -3.78 7.73 -3.93
CA LEU A 392 -5.01 7.95 -4.69
C LEU A 392 -5.66 9.26 -4.21
N SER A 393 -5.73 10.25 -5.09
CA SER A 393 -6.44 11.51 -4.89
C SER A 393 -7.73 11.52 -5.69
N PHE A 394 -8.84 11.94 -5.08
CA PHE A 394 -10.13 12.08 -5.74
C PHE A 394 -11.04 13.04 -4.96
N ARG A 395 -12.23 13.32 -5.49
CA ARG A 395 -13.27 14.09 -4.80
C ARG A 395 -14.53 13.25 -4.60
N ILE A 396 -15.19 13.46 -3.46
CA ILE A 396 -16.52 12.94 -3.17
C ILE A 396 -17.52 14.08 -3.28
N THR A 397 -18.37 14.06 -4.30
CA THR A 397 -19.43 15.06 -4.48
C THR A 397 -20.52 14.94 -3.41
N ALA A 398 -21.24 16.04 -3.14
CA ALA A 398 -22.33 16.03 -2.17
C ALA A 398 -23.44 15.05 -2.61
N GLY A 399 -23.92 14.20 -1.71
CA GLY A 399 -24.89 13.16 -2.04
C GLY A 399 -24.32 11.91 -2.74
N ALA A 400 -23.00 11.83 -2.98
CA ALA A 400 -22.41 10.74 -3.75
C ALA A 400 -22.51 9.35 -3.09
N GLY A 401 -22.52 9.26 -1.76
CA GLY A 401 -22.63 7.99 -1.05
C GLY A 401 -24.06 7.56 -0.74
N LYS A 402 -25.06 7.98 -1.54
CA LYS A 402 -26.41 7.40 -1.57
C LYS A 402 -26.52 6.31 -2.66
N PRO A 403 -26.01 5.08 -2.46
CA PRO A 403 -26.52 3.96 -3.25
C PRO A 403 -27.92 3.65 -2.72
N ASN A 404 -28.94 3.81 -3.56
CA ASN A 404 -30.29 3.27 -3.32
C ASN A 404 -31.18 3.91 -2.24
N ALA A 405 -31.35 5.24 -2.21
CA ALA A 405 -32.53 5.82 -1.53
C ALA A 405 -33.87 5.31 -2.13
N ASN A 406 -33.85 4.71 -3.32
CA ASN A 406 -35.03 4.21 -4.03
C ASN A 406 -35.11 2.68 -4.22
N LYS A 407 -34.24 1.84 -3.63
CA LYS A 407 -34.25 0.38 -3.96
C LYS A 407 -34.28 -0.66 -2.84
N HIS A 408 -34.26 -0.31 -1.56
CA HIS A 408 -34.52 -1.32 -0.53
C HIS A 408 -35.51 -0.82 0.53
N LYS A 409 -36.78 -1.22 0.36
CA LYS A 409 -37.70 -1.36 1.49
C LYS A 409 -37.06 -2.33 2.48
N CYS A 410 -37.07 -1.92 3.75
CA CYS A 410 -36.68 -2.68 4.92
C CYS A 410 -36.87 -4.21 4.80
N CYS A 411 -35.80 -4.96 5.03
CA CYS A 411 -35.92 -6.24 5.71
C CYS A 411 -35.47 -6.00 7.16
N VAL A 412 -36.45 -5.85 8.05
CA VAL A 412 -36.26 -5.98 9.49
C VAL A 412 -36.07 -7.46 9.75
N VAL A 413 -34.92 -7.86 10.28
CA VAL A 413 -34.74 -9.21 10.84
C VAL A 413 -34.81 -9.05 12.35
N GLN A 414 -35.87 -9.61 12.93
CA GLN A 414 -36.03 -9.89 14.35
C GLN A 414 -35.01 -10.91 14.83
#